data_AF-A0A2V5URF9-F1
#
_entry.id   AF-A0A2V5URF9-F1
#
_cell.length_a   1.000
_cell.length_b   1.000
_cell.length_c   1.000
_cell.angle_alpha   90.00
_cell.angle_beta   90.00
_cell.angle_gamma   90.00
#
_symmetry.space_group_name_H-M   'P 1'
#
loop_
_entity.id
_entity.type
_entity.pdbx_description
1 polymer ?
#
loop_
_entity_poly.entity_id
_entity_poly.type
_entity_poly.pdbx_seq_one_letter_code
_entity_poly.pdbx_strand_id
1 'polypeptide(L)'
;MVAPGAPGQTRQSQRPVASGKVSPYSTYGPQQDYDSYDLTKISAAQLKFVPLALFDSEGELEIYPPVNPAHVNYSALDIQDKMSRRRAPLVVKKTTIPKLVTELGITNLRIVKLDIEGSQLETLAQMFIEKLFPQQILVEVDELYFPTWRGRSRAIKCFRLLKRHGYICVSRHQYDFTYVLKSKITGV
;
A
#
# COMPACT_ATOMS: atom_id res chain seq x y z
N MET A 1 -21.14 -36.96 -28.65
CA MET A 1 -21.01 -35.50 -28.49
C MET A 1 -19.98 -35.23 -27.41
N VAL A 2 -18.80 -34.77 -27.82
CA VAL A 2 -17.70 -34.39 -26.92
C VAL A 2 -17.76 -32.87 -26.76
N ALA A 3 -17.81 -32.37 -25.52
CA ALA A 3 -17.82 -30.94 -25.25
C ALA A 3 -16.49 -30.29 -25.69
N PRO A 4 -16.49 -29.09 -26.29
CA PRO A 4 -15.26 -28.42 -26.67
C PRO A 4 -14.53 -27.90 -25.42
N GLY A 5 -13.23 -28.19 -25.34
CA GLY A 5 -12.35 -27.74 -24.26
C GLY A 5 -12.22 -26.22 -24.21
N ALA A 6 -12.17 -25.70 -22.98
CA ALA A 6 -11.96 -24.28 -22.72
C ALA A 6 -10.60 -23.80 -23.29
N PRO A 7 -10.53 -22.61 -23.88
CA PRO A 7 -9.28 -22.07 -24.43
C PRO A 7 -8.27 -21.82 -23.30
N GLY A 8 -7.06 -22.36 -23.49
CA GLY A 8 -5.96 -22.23 -22.54
C GLY A 8 -5.60 -20.77 -22.31
N GLN A 9 -5.56 -20.37 -21.03
CA GLN A 9 -4.92 -19.13 -20.62
C GLN A 9 -3.41 -19.26 -20.88
N THR A 10 -2.94 -18.72 -21.99
CA THR A 10 -1.51 -18.49 -22.24
C THR A 10 -0.95 -17.64 -21.10
N ARG A 11 -0.10 -18.23 -20.27
CA ARG A 11 0.73 -17.49 -19.31
C ARG A 11 1.62 -16.54 -20.09
N GLN A 12 1.26 -15.25 -20.15
CA GLN A 12 2.22 -14.23 -20.52
C GLN A 12 3.38 -14.30 -19.53
N SER A 13 4.57 -14.64 -20.03
CA SER A 13 5.80 -14.63 -19.24
C SER A 13 6.12 -13.20 -18.83
N GLN A 14 5.72 -12.84 -17.62
CA GLN A 14 5.98 -11.51 -17.07
C GLN A 14 7.47 -11.39 -16.74
N ARG A 15 8.20 -10.61 -17.52
CA ARG A 15 9.61 -10.30 -17.24
C ARG A 15 9.69 -9.34 -16.04
N PRO A 16 10.68 -9.51 -15.15
CA PRO A 16 10.95 -8.55 -14.08
C PRO A 16 11.19 -7.14 -14.62
N VAL A 17 10.68 -6.14 -13.91
CA VAL A 17 10.85 -4.72 -14.25
C VAL A 17 12.31 -4.27 -14.01
N ALA A 18 13.02 -4.94 -13.11
CA ALA A 18 14.45 -4.80 -12.84
C ALA A 18 15.06 -6.18 -12.56
N SER A 19 16.37 -6.32 -12.76
CA SER A 19 17.11 -7.51 -12.33
C SER A 19 17.17 -7.57 -10.80
N GLY A 20 17.37 -8.76 -10.21
CA GLY A 20 17.54 -8.89 -8.77
C GLY A 20 18.72 -8.08 -8.24
N LYS A 21 18.79 -7.93 -6.91
CA LYS A 21 19.86 -7.26 -6.16
C LYS A 21 21.26 -7.53 -6.76
N VAL A 22 22.01 -6.48 -7.07
CA VAL A 22 23.37 -6.58 -7.65
C VAL A 22 24.50 -6.40 -6.63
N SER A 23 24.20 -5.85 -5.45
CA SER A 23 25.15 -5.64 -4.34
C SER A 23 24.50 -5.91 -2.98
N PRO A 24 25.24 -6.31 -1.94
CA PRO A 24 24.73 -6.45 -0.57
C PRO A 24 23.94 -5.22 -0.10
N TYR A 25 22.98 -5.43 0.80
CA TYR A 25 22.23 -4.30 1.34
C TYR A 25 23.14 -3.61 2.37
N SER A 26 23.17 -2.28 2.36
CA SER A 26 23.79 -1.52 3.43
C SER A 26 23.24 -2.01 4.77
N THR A 27 24.14 -2.35 5.68
CA THR A 27 23.83 -2.64 7.09
C THR A 27 23.83 -1.37 7.93
N TYR A 28 24.19 -0.22 7.35
CA TYR A 28 24.24 1.09 7.99
C TYR A 28 23.15 2.00 7.44
N GLY A 29 22.15 2.29 8.29
CA GLY A 29 21.07 3.25 8.01
C GLY A 29 19.94 2.70 7.13
N PRO A 30 18.81 3.43 7.04
CA PRO A 30 17.62 3.01 6.26
C PRO A 30 17.79 3.19 4.75
N GLN A 31 18.87 3.83 4.31
CA GLN A 31 19.10 4.21 2.92
C GLN A 31 19.88 3.11 2.19
N GLN A 32 19.24 2.53 1.18
CA GLN A 32 19.95 1.72 0.19
C GLN A 32 20.37 2.62 -0.96
N ASP A 33 21.60 2.41 -1.43
CA ASP A 33 22.04 3.04 -2.67
C ASP A 33 21.19 2.51 -3.83
N TYR A 34 20.71 3.40 -4.70
CA TYR A 34 19.89 2.99 -5.84
C TYR A 34 20.69 2.13 -6.81
N ASP A 35 22.03 2.29 -6.85
CA ASP A 35 22.97 1.46 -7.62
C ASP A 35 23.01 0.01 -7.13
N SER A 36 22.36 -0.30 -6.00
CA SER A 36 22.14 -1.68 -5.53
C SER A 36 21.18 -2.49 -6.42
N TYR A 37 20.53 -1.85 -7.39
CA TYR A 37 19.59 -2.44 -8.34
C TYR A 37 19.94 -2.09 -9.79
N ASP A 38 19.71 -3.03 -10.71
CA ASP A 38 19.75 -2.74 -12.15
C ASP A 38 18.46 -2.01 -12.58
N LEU A 39 18.56 -0.68 -12.66
CA LEU A 39 17.46 0.20 -13.03
C LEU A 39 17.44 0.53 -14.53
N THR A 40 18.26 -0.13 -15.38
CA THR A 40 18.37 0.19 -16.82
C THR A 40 17.07 0.03 -17.61
N LYS A 41 16.10 -0.70 -17.05
CA LYS A 41 14.76 -0.93 -17.62
C LYS A 41 13.67 0.00 -17.03
N ILE A 42 14.04 0.91 -16.14
CA ILE A 42 13.15 1.94 -15.59
C ILE A 42 13.35 3.22 -16.38
N SER A 43 12.25 3.82 -16.80
CA SER A 43 12.20 5.12 -17.47
C SER A 43 11.17 6.02 -16.79
N ALA A 44 11.36 7.33 -16.89
CA ALA A 44 10.44 8.31 -16.32
C ALA A 44 9.00 8.14 -16.84
N ALA A 45 8.82 7.67 -18.08
CA ALA A 45 7.50 7.42 -18.68
C ALA A 45 6.69 6.32 -17.96
N GLN A 46 7.36 5.45 -17.19
CA GLN A 46 6.70 4.42 -16.37
C GLN A 46 6.27 4.95 -14.99
N LEU A 47 6.70 6.15 -14.62
CA LEU A 47 6.40 6.79 -13.34
C LEU A 47 5.29 7.83 -13.55
N LYS A 48 4.19 7.66 -12.82
CA LYS A 48 3.08 8.61 -12.82
C LYS A 48 2.87 9.14 -11.42
N PHE A 49 2.95 10.46 -11.28
CA PHE A 49 2.58 11.13 -10.04
C PHE A 49 1.11 11.54 -10.10
N VAL A 50 0.35 11.18 -9.07
CA VAL A 50 -1.06 11.56 -8.93
C VAL A 50 -1.20 12.34 -7.62
N PRO A 51 -1.49 13.65 -7.66
CA PRO A 51 -1.55 14.50 -6.48
C PRO A 51 -2.88 14.37 -5.73
N LEU A 52 -3.23 13.15 -5.33
CA LEU A 52 -4.47 12.82 -4.62
C LEU A 52 -4.13 11.97 -3.40
N ALA A 53 -4.85 12.18 -2.29
CA ALA A 53 -4.81 11.29 -1.14
C ALA A 53 -5.55 9.98 -1.45
N LEU A 54 -5.07 8.86 -0.92
CA LEU A 54 -5.78 7.58 -0.95
C LEU A 54 -6.68 7.45 0.27
N PHE A 55 -7.95 7.09 0.04
CA PHE A 55 -8.93 6.89 1.10
C PHE A 55 -10.07 5.96 0.64
N ASP A 56 -11.24 6.06 1.27
CA ASP A 56 -12.42 5.22 1.01
C ASP A 56 -13.32 5.68 -0.15
N SER A 57 -13.13 6.90 -0.66
CA SER A 57 -14.03 7.52 -1.65
C SER A 57 -13.37 8.72 -2.33
N GLU A 58 -13.99 9.22 -3.40
CA GLU A 58 -13.63 10.49 -4.02
C GLU A 58 -14.14 11.68 -3.19
N GLY A 59 -13.50 12.84 -3.34
CA GLY A 59 -13.94 14.09 -2.71
C GLY A 59 -12.82 14.82 -2.00
N GLU A 60 -13.13 15.38 -0.83
CA GLU A 60 -12.18 16.11 0.01
C GLU A 60 -11.87 15.33 1.28
N LEU A 61 -10.64 15.48 1.75
CA LEU A 61 -10.13 14.90 3.00
C LEU A 61 -9.40 15.98 3.78
N GLU A 62 -9.78 16.14 5.04
CA GLU A 62 -8.96 16.88 6.01
C GLU A 62 -7.79 16.00 6.46
N ILE A 63 -6.58 16.56 6.40
CA ILE A 63 -5.39 15.95 6.96
C ILE A 63 -4.77 16.89 8.00
N TYR A 64 -4.34 16.31 9.12
CA TYR A 64 -3.93 17.04 10.31
C TYR A 64 -2.40 17.07 10.39
N PRO A 65 -1.79 18.23 10.71
CA PRO A 65 -0.34 18.36 10.82
C PRO A 65 0.20 17.56 12.01
N PRO A 66 1.47 17.13 11.95
CA PRO A 66 2.11 16.46 13.08
C PRO A 66 2.29 17.43 14.26
N VAL A 67 2.33 16.90 15.48
CA VAL A 67 2.55 17.72 16.70
C VAL A 67 3.90 18.44 16.62
N ASN A 68 4.95 17.72 16.24
CA ASN A 68 6.27 18.29 15.98
C ASN A 68 6.27 18.99 14.59
N PRO A 69 6.40 20.33 14.51
CA PRO A 69 6.38 21.05 13.24
C PRO A 69 7.62 20.77 12.36
N ALA A 70 8.67 20.15 12.89
CA ALA A 70 9.82 19.70 12.09
C ALA A 70 9.51 18.43 11.26
N HIS A 71 8.38 17.76 11.52
CA HIS A 71 7.93 16.60 10.74
C HIS A 71 6.99 17.06 9.63
N VAL A 72 7.02 16.37 8.49
CA VAL A 72 6.18 16.68 7.31
C VAL A 72 5.00 15.73 7.12
N ASN A 73 4.87 14.71 7.98
CA ASN A 73 3.85 13.67 7.84
C ASN A 73 2.50 14.14 8.41
N TYR A 74 1.58 14.51 7.53
CA TYR A 74 0.19 14.76 7.88
C TYR A 74 -0.60 13.45 7.96
N SER A 75 -1.59 13.37 8.85
CA SER A 75 -2.42 12.18 9.03
C SER A 75 -3.89 12.44 8.73
N ALA A 76 -4.58 11.45 8.16
CA ALA A 76 -6.03 11.47 7.97
C ALA A 76 -6.81 11.25 9.28
N LEU A 77 -6.12 10.89 10.37
CA LEU A 77 -6.72 10.71 11.68
C LEU A 77 -6.12 11.69 12.68
N ASP A 78 -6.99 12.23 13.52
CA ASP A 78 -6.62 13.00 14.70
C ASP A 78 -6.12 12.07 15.83
N ILE A 79 -5.04 11.30 15.58
CA ILE A 79 -4.49 10.32 16.54
C ILE A 79 -3.58 11.01 17.57
N GLN A 80 -3.00 12.17 17.24
CA GLN A 80 -1.87 12.78 17.97
C GLN A 80 -2.27 13.77 19.08
N ASP A 81 -3.32 13.46 19.86
CA ASP A 81 -3.81 14.26 21.01
C ASP A 81 -4.46 15.60 20.64
N LYS A 82 -5.28 16.16 21.55
CA LYS A 82 -6.09 17.39 21.38
C LYS A 82 -5.30 18.64 20.95
N MET A 83 -3.97 18.60 20.98
CA MET A 83 -3.09 19.70 20.59
C MET A 83 -3.03 19.93 19.08
N SER A 84 -3.20 18.88 18.26
CA SER A 84 -3.38 18.96 16.80
C SER A 84 -4.57 19.86 16.43
N ARG A 85 -5.66 19.82 17.22
CA ARG A 85 -6.88 20.64 17.04
C ARG A 85 -6.65 22.15 17.18
N ARG A 86 -5.48 22.56 17.69
CA ARG A 86 -5.07 23.97 17.70
C ARG A 86 -4.52 24.43 16.35
N ARG A 87 -4.17 23.50 15.46
CA ARG A 87 -3.68 23.78 14.11
C ARG A 87 -4.77 23.45 13.10
N ALA A 88 -4.96 24.31 12.10
CA ALA A 88 -5.95 24.10 11.07
C ALA A 88 -5.58 22.87 10.21
N PRO A 89 -6.54 22.00 9.86
CA PRO A 89 -6.30 20.92 8.91
C PRO A 89 -6.04 21.49 7.52
N LEU A 90 -5.31 20.72 6.70
CA LEU A 90 -5.22 20.94 5.27
C LEU A 90 -6.31 20.12 4.57
N VAL A 91 -7.04 20.75 3.65
CA VAL A 91 -8.02 20.05 2.82
C VAL A 91 -7.36 19.64 1.50
N VAL A 92 -7.37 18.34 1.21
CA VAL A 92 -6.82 17.76 -0.03
C VAL A 92 -7.89 17.01 -0.80
N LYS A 93 -7.71 16.85 -2.12
CA LYS A 93 -8.56 15.95 -2.90
C LYS A 93 -8.16 14.49 -2.62
N LYS A 94 -9.16 13.63 -2.48
CA LYS A 94 -8.99 12.19 -2.24
C LYS A 94 -9.61 11.34 -3.35
N THR A 95 -9.12 10.12 -3.47
CA THR A 95 -9.61 9.09 -4.39
C THR A 95 -9.39 7.69 -3.81
N THR A 96 -9.75 6.66 -4.57
CA THR A 96 -9.60 5.25 -4.21
C THR A 96 -8.61 4.56 -5.15
N ILE A 97 -7.97 3.48 -4.68
CA ILE A 97 -7.10 2.65 -5.53
C ILE A 97 -7.87 2.09 -6.74
N PRO A 98 -9.09 1.52 -6.60
CA PRO A 98 -9.88 1.04 -7.75
C PRO A 98 -10.08 2.10 -8.84
N LYS A 99 -10.42 3.33 -8.45
CA LYS A 99 -10.59 4.45 -9.38
C LYS A 99 -9.30 4.74 -10.16
N LEU A 100 -8.17 4.84 -9.46
CA LEU A 100 -6.86 5.07 -10.09
C LEU A 100 -6.46 3.93 -11.01
N VAL A 101 -6.70 2.67 -10.62
CA VAL A 101 -6.42 1.50 -11.46
C VAL A 101 -7.19 1.57 -12.78
N THR A 102 -8.47 1.94 -12.73
CA THR A 102 -9.28 2.13 -13.94
C THR A 102 -8.78 3.29 -14.79
N GLU A 103 -8.56 4.46 -14.21
CA GLU A 103 -8.14 5.68 -14.93
C GLU A 103 -6.75 5.56 -15.57
N LEU A 104 -5.83 4.87 -14.88
CA LEU A 104 -4.49 4.64 -15.38
C LEU A 104 -4.38 3.44 -16.33
N GLY A 105 -5.47 2.70 -16.54
CA GLY A 105 -5.51 1.52 -17.39
C GLY A 105 -4.66 0.34 -16.87
N ILE A 106 -4.54 0.21 -15.54
CA ILE A 106 -3.73 -0.83 -14.91
C ILE A 106 -4.50 -2.16 -14.93
N THR A 107 -4.06 -3.11 -15.76
CA THR A 107 -4.73 -4.42 -15.91
C THR A 107 -4.21 -5.49 -14.96
N ASN A 108 -3.03 -5.29 -14.36
CA ASN A 108 -2.42 -6.24 -13.44
C ASN A 108 -1.72 -5.51 -12.29
N LEU A 109 -2.48 -5.22 -11.23
CA LEU A 109 -1.94 -4.62 -10.02
C LEU A 109 -1.17 -5.67 -9.21
N ARG A 110 0.16 -5.65 -9.30
CA ARG A 110 1.02 -6.66 -8.64
C ARG A 110 1.30 -6.32 -7.19
N ILE A 111 1.65 -5.08 -6.91
CA ILE A 111 2.11 -4.63 -5.60
C ILE A 111 1.40 -3.32 -5.28
N VAL A 112 0.94 -3.20 -4.04
CA VAL A 112 0.54 -1.93 -3.43
C VAL A 112 1.42 -1.72 -2.21
N LYS A 113 2.06 -0.55 -2.11
CA LYS A 113 2.75 -0.11 -0.89
C LYS A 113 1.94 1.04 -0.27
N LEU A 114 1.57 0.89 1.00
CA LEU A 114 0.85 1.88 1.80
C LEU A 114 1.74 2.33 2.95
N ASP A 115 2.28 3.52 2.79
CA ASP A 115 3.15 4.25 3.71
C ASP A 115 2.52 5.64 3.80
N ILE A 116 1.33 5.65 4.43
CA ILE A 116 0.38 6.77 4.51
C ILE A 116 -0.19 6.78 5.91
N GLU A 117 -0.25 7.95 6.56
CA GLU A 117 -0.62 8.03 7.96
C GLU A 117 -2.15 8.09 8.13
N GLY A 118 -2.70 7.24 8.99
CA GLY A 118 -4.11 7.22 9.38
C GLY A 118 -5.15 6.85 8.31
N SER A 119 -4.77 6.37 7.13
CA SER A 119 -5.73 6.06 6.04
C SER A 119 -5.62 4.64 5.48
N GLN A 120 -4.74 3.81 6.03
CA GLN A 120 -4.41 2.48 5.53
C GLN A 120 -5.62 1.54 5.63
N LEU A 121 -6.32 1.52 6.77
CA LEU A 121 -7.48 0.65 6.96
C LEU A 121 -8.61 0.99 5.99
N GLU A 122 -8.93 2.28 5.84
CA GLU A 122 -9.95 2.80 4.93
C GLU A 122 -9.62 2.46 3.48
N THR A 123 -8.37 2.75 3.07
CA THR A 123 -7.86 2.45 1.72
C THR A 123 -7.95 0.95 1.41
N LEU A 124 -7.50 0.09 2.34
CA LEU A 124 -7.56 -1.37 2.17
C LEU A 124 -9.00 -1.89 2.14
N ALA A 125 -9.86 -1.39 3.04
CA ALA A 125 -11.26 -1.80 3.10
C ALA A 125 -11.97 -1.50 1.77
N GLN A 126 -11.81 -0.29 1.25
CA GLN A 126 -12.43 0.10 -0.01
C GLN A 126 -11.89 -0.70 -1.20
N MET A 127 -10.58 -0.96 -1.24
CA MET A 127 -9.96 -1.79 -2.27
C MET A 127 -10.58 -3.19 -2.32
N PHE A 128 -10.84 -3.81 -1.15
CA PHE A 128 -11.45 -5.14 -1.09
C PHE A 128 -12.96 -5.16 -1.32
N ILE A 129 -13.68 -4.09 -0.94
CA ILE A 129 -15.11 -3.92 -1.28
C ILE A 129 -15.30 -3.96 -2.80
N GLU A 130 -14.42 -3.27 -3.54
CA GLU A 130 -14.40 -3.22 -5.01
C GLU A 130 -13.75 -4.46 -5.65
N LYS A 131 -13.48 -5.51 -4.86
CA LYS A 131 -12.90 -6.79 -5.33
C LYS A 131 -11.55 -6.64 -6.03
N LEU A 132 -10.76 -5.63 -5.67
CA LEU A 132 -9.40 -5.45 -6.17
C LEU A 132 -8.39 -6.11 -5.23
N PHE A 133 -7.67 -7.12 -5.73
CA PHE A 133 -6.77 -7.94 -4.91
C PHE A 133 -5.34 -7.95 -5.49
N PRO A 134 -4.46 -7.02 -5.08
CA PRO A 134 -3.06 -7.05 -5.47
C PRO A 134 -2.36 -8.36 -5.08
N GLN A 135 -1.34 -8.78 -5.82
CA GLN A 135 -0.60 -10.00 -5.47
C GLN A 135 0.16 -9.83 -4.13
N GLN A 136 0.65 -8.62 -3.87
CA GLN A 136 1.37 -8.26 -2.65
C GLN A 136 0.87 -6.90 -2.12
N ILE A 137 0.82 -6.79 -0.80
CA ILE A 137 0.49 -5.56 -0.09
C ILE A 137 1.58 -5.32 0.95
N LEU A 138 2.26 -4.19 0.85
CA LEU A 138 3.16 -3.68 1.86
C LEU A 138 2.41 -2.58 2.60
N VAL A 139 2.33 -2.66 3.92
CA VAL A 139 1.60 -1.69 4.72
C VAL A 139 2.40 -1.38 5.97
N GLU A 140 2.61 -0.09 6.22
CA GLU A 140 3.04 0.43 7.50
C GLU A 140 1.80 0.67 8.37
N VAL A 141 1.76 0.09 9.57
CA VAL A 141 0.63 0.24 10.49
C VAL A 141 1.01 1.22 11.59
N ASP A 142 0.94 2.51 11.25
CA ASP A 142 1.32 3.66 12.07
C ASP A 142 0.58 3.73 13.42
N GLU A 143 -0.64 3.17 13.48
CA GLU A 143 -1.45 3.14 14.70
C GLU A 143 -0.81 2.33 15.85
N LEU A 144 0.29 1.62 15.57
CA LEU A 144 1.11 0.92 16.54
C LEU A 144 2.28 1.75 17.10
N TYR A 145 2.62 2.92 16.52
CA TYR A 145 3.63 3.84 17.07
C TYR A 145 3.20 4.40 18.42
N PHE A 146 1.95 4.86 18.52
CA PHE A 146 1.34 5.38 19.74
C PHE A 146 0.10 4.55 20.08
N PRO A 147 0.28 3.37 20.69
CA PRO A 147 -0.76 2.36 20.76
C PRO A 147 -1.85 2.73 21.78
N THR A 148 -2.79 3.56 21.34
CA THR A 148 -4.06 3.81 22.03
C THR A 148 -4.99 2.60 21.86
N TRP A 149 -6.02 2.49 22.70
CA TRP A 149 -7.04 1.45 22.53
C TRP A 149 -7.70 1.50 21.14
N ARG A 150 -7.93 2.71 20.62
CA ARG A 150 -8.48 2.91 19.27
C ARG A 150 -7.48 2.48 18.19
N GLY A 151 -6.22 2.90 18.29
CA GLY A 151 -5.16 2.53 17.35
C GLY A 151 -4.95 1.01 17.30
N ARG A 152 -4.86 0.34 18.45
CA ARG A 152 -4.78 -1.12 18.53
C ARG A 152 -5.99 -1.80 17.89
N SER A 153 -7.21 -1.29 18.12
CA SER A 153 -8.43 -1.83 17.51
C SER A 153 -8.39 -1.73 15.98
N ARG A 154 -7.92 -0.60 15.44
CA ARG A 154 -7.77 -0.38 14.01
C ARG A 154 -6.70 -1.28 13.39
N ALA A 155 -5.53 -1.39 14.01
CA ALA A 155 -4.47 -2.32 13.58
C ALA A 155 -4.99 -3.78 13.52
N ILE A 156 -5.72 -4.22 14.55
CA ILE A 156 -6.33 -5.56 14.57
C ILE A 156 -7.36 -5.72 13.44
N LYS A 157 -8.17 -4.69 13.15
CA LYS A 157 -9.11 -4.72 12.02
C LYS A 157 -8.36 -4.84 10.69
N CYS A 158 -7.26 -4.10 10.50
CA CYS A 158 -6.41 -4.16 9.32
C CYS A 158 -5.86 -5.58 9.10
N PHE A 159 -5.25 -6.17 10.12
CA PHE A 159 -4.70 -7.54 10.03
C PHE A 159 -5.79 -8.59 9.77
N ARG A 160 -6.95 -8.47 10.42
CA ARG A 160 -8.09 -9.38 10.19
C ARG A 160 -8.65 -9.26 8.79
N LEU A 161 -8.74 -8.03 8.27
CA LEU A 161 -9.21 -7.76 6.92
C LEU A 161 -8.31 -8.45 5.89
N LEU A 162 -6.99 -8.24 5.98
CA LEU A 162 -6.00 -8.89 5.12
C LEU A 162 -6.11 -10.43 5.19
N LYS A 163 -6.12 -10.99 6.41
CA LYS A 163 -6.25 -12.44 6.61
C LYS A 163 -7.54 -13.01 6.01
N ARG A 164 -8.68 -12.31 6.20
CA ARG A 164 -9.99 -12.71 5.68
C ARG A 164 -9.99 -12.79 4.14
N HIS A 165 -9.25 -11.92 3.48
CA HIS A 165 -9.12 -11.92 2.01
C HIS A 165 -7.98 -12.79 1.48
N GLY A 166 -7.45 -13.70 2.31
CA GLY A 166 -6.50 -14.73 1.88
C GLY A 166 -5.05 -14.26 1.79
N TYR A 167 -4.73 -13.11 2.37
CA TYR A 167 -3.35 -12.67 2.49
C TYR A 167 -2.65 -13.32 3.69
N ILE A 168 -1.39 -13.69 3.51
CA ILE A 168 -0.51 -14.16 4.57
C ILE A 168 0.62 -13.15 4.78
N CYS A 169 0.98 -12.90 6.04
CA CYS A 169 2.12 -12.07 6.38
C CYS A 169 3.41 -12.88 6.15
N VAL A 170 4.29 -12.41 5.27
CA VAL A 170 5.56 -13.09 4.92
C VAL A 170 6.79 -12.36 5.45
N SER A 171 6.64 -11.08 5.81
CA SER A 171 7.70 -10.29 6.42
C SER A 171 7.10 -9.26 7.37
N ARG A 172 7.81 -9.00 8.47
CA ARG A 172 7.51 -7.97 9.44
C ARG A 172 8.82 -7.34 9.91
N HIS A 173 8.91 -6.02 9.85
CA HIS A 173 9.98 -5.26 10.46
C HIS A 173 9.37 -4.07 11.20
N GLN A 174 9.43 -4.07 12.54
CA GLN A 174 8.74 -3.08 13.37
C GLN A 174 7.24 -2.98 13.05
N TYR A 175 6.83 -1.91 12.37
CA TYR A 175 5.46 -1.59 11.97
C TYR A 175 5.22 -1.75 10.46
N ASP A 176 6.24 -2.13 9.70
CA ASP A 176 6.14 -2.53 8.30
C ASP A 176 5.78 -4.00 8.19
N PHE A 177 4.74 -4.28 7.41
CA PHE A 177 4.28 -5.64 7.14
C PHE A 177 4.19 -5.89 5.64
N THR A 178 4.67 -7.04 5.20
CA THR A 178 4.49 -7.52 3.82
C THR A 178 3.54 -8.71 3.80
N TYR A 179 2.51 -8.58 3.00
CA TYR A 179 1.47 -9.57 2.80
C TYR A 179 1.47 -10.07 1.35
N VAL A 180 1.27 -11.38 1.17
CA VAL A 180 1.14 -12.03 -0.14
C VAL A 180 -0.18 -12.76 -0.22
N LEU A 181 -0.88 -12.62 -1.34
CA LEU A 181 -2.12 -13.35 -1.59
C LEU A 181 -1.81 -14.84 -1.76
N LYS A 182 -2.35 -15.69 -0.87
CA LYS A 182 -2.01 -17.12 -0.80
C LYS A 182 -2.16 -17.85 -2.13
N SER A 183 -3.18 -17.53 -2.92
CA SER A 183 -3.44 -18.16 -4.23
C SER A 183 -2.39 -17.84 -5.29
N LYS A 184 -1.49 -16.89 -5.04
CA LYS A 184 -0.38 -16.50 -5.94
C LYS A 184 0.96 -17.08 -5.51
N ILE A 185 1.01 -17.79 -4.39
CA ILE A 185 2.20 -18.52 -3.96
C ILE A 185 2.21 -19.86 -4.69
N THR A 186 3.09 -20.00 -5.68
CA THR A 186 3.34 -21.27 -6.35
C THR A 186 4.31 -22.11 -5.52
N GLY A 187 3.92 -23.33 -5.14
CA GLY A 187 4.82 -24.30 -4.47
C GLY A 187 4.47 -24.67 -3.03
N VAL A 188 3.19 -24.57 -2.63
CA VAL A 188 2.65 -25.28 -1.45
C VAL A 188 1.63 -26.29 -1.93
#